data_AF-A0A7D9HQV1-F1
#
_entry.id   AF-A0A7D9HQV1-F1
#
_cell.length_a   1.000
_cell.length_b   1.000
_cell.length_c   1.000
_cell.angle_alpha   90.00
_cell.angle_beta   90.00
_cell.angle_gamma   90.00
#
_symmetry.space_group_name_H-M   'P 1'
#
loop_
_entity.id
_entity.type
_entity.pdbx_description
1 polymer ?
#
loop_
_entity_poly.entity_id
_entity_poly.type
_entity_poly.pdbx_seq_one_letter_code
_entity_poly.pdbx_strand_id
1 'polypeptide(L)'
;MTSLPIEMIIQSMLLFFCNTSSHRHRDINTFEFFSRYFEDFMAKQKSTEADIDGETSLQYILDEDDSHLPLTEQRFLRILVNPIDVLKSIGPKLVPFAKTVCVYFVAGLNHPSILNASLKCLPIICLCFFIGMQGISLRPEHRYNRHVLLGMIFSCLGDALMVWKPRLFIHSMIAFGIAQIIYVKAFGLRPFCVKTGLVCSVYASLCFWMFYPQLKGFMLVCAAIYSILIMAMCWRAVTRLQVDKLWKWNNMCACGGAILFAISDTLIGFDKFCAPIIYRKGVIMTTYYLAQLGIAMSTCKHNINDVVLNLHPETCKNGCLKEYKKD
;
A
#
# COMPACT_ATOMS: atom_id res chain seq x y z
N MET A 1 -14.74 -3.54 -21.94
CA MET A 1 -14.01 -4.79 -21.68
C MET A 1 -12.61 -4.44 -21.23
N THR A 2 -12.38 -4.26 -19.94
CA THR A 2 -11.04 -3.90 -19.40
C THR A 2 -10.90 -4.47 -17.98
N SER A 3 -10.83 -5.80 -17.89
CA SER A 3 -10.45 -6.57 -16.69
C SER A 3 -8.92 -6.78 -16.57
N LEU A 4 -8.14 -6.26 -17.52
CA LEU A 4 -6.73 -6.62 -17.70
C LEU A 4 -5.76 -6.31 -16.55
N PRO A 5 -5.82 -5.20 -15.79
CA PRO A 5 -4.73 -4.91 -14.85
C PRO A 5 -4.80 -5.76 -13.57
N ILE A 6 -6.01 -6.09 -13.09
CA ILE A 6 -6.21 -6.91 -11.88
C ILE A 6 -6.02 -8.39 -12.20
N GLU A 7 -6.52 -8.88 -13.34
CA GLU A 7 -6.25 -10.26 -13.76
C GLU A 7 -4.76 -10.49 -14.02
N MET A 8 -4.02 -9.52 -14.56
CA MET A 8 -2.58 -9.68 -14.78
C MET A 8 -1.78 -9.67 -13.47
N ILE A 9 -2.18 -8.87 -12.47
CA ILE A 9 -1.55 -8.89 -11.13
C ILE A 9 -1.90 -10.18 -10.38
N ILE A 10 -3.17 -10.61 -10.42
CA ILE A 10 -3.63 -11.85 -9.81
C ILE A 10 -3.03 -13.07 -10.51
N GLN A 11 -2.93 -13.10 -11.84
CA GLN A 11 -2.23 -14.15 -12.59
C GLN A 11 -0.73 -14.14 -12.32
N SER A 12 -0.08 -12.99 -12.24
CA SER A 12 1.34 -12.91 -11.90
C SER A 12 1.61 -13.41 -10.47
N MET A 13 0.69 -13.13 -9.54
CA MET A 13 0.75 -13.64 -8.16
C MET A 13 0.38 -15.12 -8.06
N LEU A 14 -0.63 -15.61 -8.79
CA LEU A 14 -1.01 -17.03 -8.85
C LEU A 14 0.06 -17.87 -9.57
N LEU A 15 0.70 -17.35 -10.61
CA LEU A 15 1.88 -17.97 -11.24
C LEU A 15 3.06 -18.01 -10.27
N PHE A 16 3.25 -16.98 -9.43
CA PHE A 16 4.23 -17.00 -8.34
C PHE A 16 3.91 -18.08 -7.29
N PHE A 17 2.64 -18.27 -6.91
CA PHE A 17 2.20 -19.34 -6.00
C PHE A 17 2.28 -20.75 -6.62
N CYS A 18 2.04 -20.89 -7.93
CA CYS A 18 2.12 -22.17 -8.63
C CYS A 18 3.58 -22.59 -8.88
N ASN A 19 4.48 -21.63 -9.15
CA ASN A 19 5.88 -21.89 -9.48
C ASN A 19 6.76 -22.13 -8.23
N THR A 20 6.38 -21.60 -7.06
CA THR A 20 7.05 -21.86 -5.77
C THR A 20 6.80 -23.27 -5.22
N SER A 21 5.80 -23.99 -5.74
CA SER A 21 5.52 -25.40 -5.45
C SER A 21 6.40 -26.37 -6.25
N SER A 22 6.94 -25.94 -7.41
CA SER A 22 7.49 -26.88 -8.41
C SER A 22 9.02 -26.93 -8.49
N HIS A 23 9.75 -25.89 -8.11
CA HIS A 23 11.21 -25.87 -8.31
C HIS A 23 12.02 -26.23 -7.05
N ARG A 24 12.28 -27.53 -6.93
CA ARG A 24 13.41 -28.10 -6.18
C ARG A 24 14.72 -27.62 -6.86
N HIS A 25 15.64 -27.05 -6.08
CA HIS A 25 16.96 -26.53 -6.47
C HIS A 25 17.03 -25.26 -7.35
N ARG A 26 17.28 -24.12 -6.71
CA ARG A 26 18.52 -23.32 -6.88
C ARG A 26 18.53 -22.12 -5.94
N ASP A 27 19.63 -21.96 -5.23
CA ASP A 27 19.98 -20.79 -4.42
C ASP A 27 19.93 -19.52 -5.28
N ILE A 28 18.90 -18.71 -5.10
CA ILE A 28 18.86 -17.32 -5.58
C ILE A 28 18.75 -16.45 -4.34
N ASN A 29 19.78 -15.64 -4.10
CA ASN A 29 19.79 -14.66 -3.02
C ASN A 29 18.53 -13.79 -3.13
N THR A 30 17.68 -13.82 -2.11
CA THR A 30 16.41 -13.08 -2.04
C THR A 30 16.57 -11.58 -2.38
N PHE A 31 17.77 -11.02 -2.17
CA PHE A 31 18.14 -9.67 -2.59
C PHE A 31 18.19 -9.48 -4.11
N GLU A 32 18.78 -10.40 -4.88
CA GLU A 32 18.78 -10.34 -6.35
C GLU A 32 17.39 -10.54 -6.93
N PHE A 33 16.57 -11.39 -6.31
CA PHE A 33 15.17 -11.57 -6.72
C PHE A 33 14.34 -10.31 -6.47
N PHE A 34 14.49 -9.67 -5.30
CA PHE A 34 13.82 -8.41 -4.99
C PHE A 34 14.33 -7.25 -5.85
N SER A 35 15.65 -7.16 -6.08
CA SER A 35 16.25 -6.15 -6.94
C SER A 35 15.78 -6.34 -8.39
N ARG A 36 15.78 -7.57 -8.93
CA ARG A 36 15.26 -7.86 -10.27
C ARG A 36 13.76 -7.67 -10.38
N TYR A 37 12.97 -8.05 -9.38
CA TYR A 37 11.52 -7.85 -9.43
C TYR A 37 11.16 -6.36 -9.33
N PHE A 38 11.87 -5.60 -8.49
CA PHE A 38 11.72 -4.16 -8.41
C PHE A 38 12.23 -3.46 -9.67
N GLU A 39 13.37 -3.87 -10.23
CA GLU A 39 13.85 -3.38 -11.52
C GLU A 39 12.95 -3.79 -12.68
N ASP A 40 12.40 -5.00 -12.71
CA ASP A 40 11.42 -5.45 -13.70
C ASP A 40 10.09 -4.73 -13.52
N PHE A 41 9.66 -4.45 -12.29
CA PHE A 41 8.49 -3.62 -12.03
C PHE A 41 8.74 -2.19 -12.55
N MET A 42 9.88 -1.59 -12.23
CA MET A 42 10.28 -0.27 -12.73
C MET A 42 10.51 -0.26 -14.26
N ALA A 43 11.02 -1.34 -14.84
CA ALA A 43 11.27 -1.51 -16.28
C ALA A 43 10.00 -1.84 -17.05
N LYS A 44 9.03 -2.52 -16.44
CA LYS A 44 7.71 -2.78 -17.01
C LYS A 44 6.83 -1.52 -16.97
N GLN A 45 7.05 -0.64 -16.00
CA GLN A 45 6.56 0.75 -16.05
C GLN A 45 7.26 1.54 -17.17
N LYS A 46 8.57 1.33 -17.37
CA LYS A 46 9.36 1.87 -18.49
C LYS A 46 8.95 1.32 -19.87
N SER A 47 8.37 0.12 -19.96
CA SER A 47 7.84 -0.40 -21.24
C SER A 47 6.44 0.12 -21.54
N THR A 48 5.64 0.43 -20.52
CA THR A 48 4.40 1.21 -20.68
C THR A 48 4.71 2.65 -21.18
N GLU A 49 5.92 3.17 -20.91
CA GLU A 49 6.48 4.42 -21.46
C GLU A 49 6.59 4.42 -23.00
N ALA A 50 6.62 3.25 -23.65
CA ALA A 50 6.78 3.12 -25.10
C ALA A 50 5.48 2.81 -25.87
N ASP A 51 4.39 2.47 -25.17
CA ASP A 51 3.13 2.03 -25.78
C ASP A 51 2.00 3.08 -25.61
N ILE A 52 2.21 4.12 -24.81
CA ILE A 52 1.28 5.25 -24.60
C ILE A 52 1.73 6.48 -25.40
N ASP A 53 2.14 6.28 -26.66
CA ASP A 53 2.13 7.34 -27.68
C ASP A 53 0.79 7.39 -28.44
N GLY A 54 -0.17 6.52 -28.07
CA GLY A 54 -1.50 6.43 -28.67
C GLY A 54 -2.61 6.87 -27.73
N GLU A 55 -2.91 8.17 -27.74
CA GLU A 55 -4.23 8.79 -27.57
C GLU A 55 -5.30 7.96 -26.81
N THR A 56 -5.54 8.23 -25.52
CA THR A 56 -6.86 7.96 -24.92
C THR A 56 -7.16 8.91 -23.75
N SER A 57 -8.01 9.90 -24.05
CA SER A 57 -8.57 10.88 -23.14
C SER A 57 -9.49 10.25 -22.07
N LEU A 58 -9.09 10.31 -20.79
CA LEU A 58 -9.93 9.94 -19.65
C LEU A 58 -10.29 11.19 -18.82
N GLN A 59 -11.59 11.46 -18.69
CA GLN A 59 -12.17 12.67 -18.12
C GLN A 59 -12.24 12.57 -16.58
N TYR A 60 -11.59 13.49 -15.87
CA TYR A 60 -11.68 13.64 -14.41
C TYR A 60 -12.12 15.06 -14.04
N ILE A 61 -13.06 15.17 -13.11
CA ILE A 61 -13.68 16.43 -12.66
C ILE A 61 -13.17 16.78 -11.25
N LEU A 62 -12.84 18.06 -11.07
CA LEU A 62 -12.20 18.73 -9.93
C LEU A 62 -13.10 18.78 -8.68
N ASP A 63 -12.49 18.89 -7.49
CA ASP A 63 -13.18 19.15 -6.21
C ASP A 63 -13.74 20.59 -6.18
N GLU A 64 -14.78 20.82 -5.37
CA GLU A 64 -15.68 22.00 -5.33
C GLU A 64 -15.03 23.39 -5.09
N ASP A 65 -13.72 23.46 -4.80
CA ASP A 65 -13.00 24.69 -4.43
C ASP A 65 -12.36 25.41 -5.65
N ASP A 66 -12.35 24.78 -6.83
CA ASP A 66 -11.71 25.30 -8.07
C ASP A 66 -12.68 26.01 -9.04
N SER A 67 -13.90 26.34 -8.60
CA SER A 67 -15.01 26.80 -9.46
C SER A 67 -14.85 28.20 -10.06
N HIS A 68 -13.80 28.94 -9.69
CA HIS A 68 -13.57 30.31 -10.15
C HIS A 68 -12.55 30.45 -11.30
N LEU A 69 -11.90 29.37 -11.75
CA LEU A 69 -10.93 29.45 -12.86
C LEU A 69 -11.56 29.25 -14.25
N PRO A 70 -11.15 30.03 -15.27
CA PRO A 70 -11.64 29.88 -16.64
C PRO A 70 -11.27 28.50 -17.24
N LEU A 71 -12.19 27.92 -18.01
CA LEU A 71 -12.12 26.54 -18.56
C LEU A 71 -10.81 26.20 -19.30
N THR A 72 -10.11 27.20 -19.83
CA THR A 72 -8.86 27.07 -20.60
C THR A 72 -7.66 26.75 -19.71
N GLU A 73 -7.59 27.36 -18.52
CA GLU A 73 -6.55 27.12 -17.49
C GLU A 73 -6.71 25.72 -16.86
N GLN A 74 -7.96 25.31 -16.61
CA GLN A 74 -8.28 23.93 -16.21
C GLN A 74 -7.86 22.90 -17.27
N ARG A 75 -7.79 23.28 -18.56
CA ARG A 75 -7.35 22.42 -19.67
C ARG A 75 -5.82 22.30 -19.73
N PHE A 76 -5.10 23.32 -19.28
CA PHE A 76 -3.64 23.31 -19.19
C PHE A 76 -3.14 22.46 -18.00
N LEU A 77 -3.82 22.55 -16.85
CA LEU A 77 -3.55 21.70 -15.68
C LEU A 77 -3.88 20.21 -15.91
N ARG A 78 -4.80 19.94 -16.85
CA ARG A 78 -5.24 18.61 -17.31
C ARG A 78 -4.18 17.81 -18.09
N ILE A 79 -3.12 18.44 -18.58
CA ILE A 79 -2.13 17.84 -19.50
C ILE A 79 -0.81 17.48 -18.78
N LEU A 80 -0.57 17.97 -17.57
CA LEU A 80 0.77 18.07 -16.98
C LEU A 80 1.04 17.23 -15.72
N VAL A 81 0.23 16.21 -15.42
CA VAL A 81 0.54 15.30 -14.30
C VAL A 81 0.61 13.87 -14.79
N ASN A 82 1.75 13.52 -15.38
CA ASN A 82 2.09 12.12 -15.61
C ASN A 82 2.27 11.39 -14.26
N PRO A 83 1.88 10.12 -14.13
CA PRO A 83 2.22 9.31 -12.95
C PRO A 83 3.75 9.27 -12.70
N ILE A 84 4.53 9.49 -13.75
CA ILE A 84 5.99 9.65 -13.71
C ILE A 84 6.40 10.91 -12.94
N ASP A 85 5.70 12.04 -13.13
CA ASP A 85 6.01 13.30 -12.45
C ASP A 85 5.65 13.25 -10.97
N VAL A 86 4.57 12.53 -10.66
CA VAL A 86 4.17 12.19 -9.29
C VAL A 86 5.25 11.34 -8.62
N LEU A 87 5.74 10.32 -9.32
CA LEU A 87 6.81 9.46 -8.82
C LEU A 87 8.14 10.22 -8.68
N LYS A 88 8.44 11.17 -9.57
CA LYS A 88 9.62 12.05 -9.45
C LYS A 88 9.54 12.99 -8.25
N SER A 89 8.35 13.52 -7.94
CA SER A 89 8.13 14.39 -6.78
C SER A 89 8.14 13.61 -5.46
N ILE A 90 7.56 12.41 -5.44
CA ILE A 90 7.43 11.58 -4.23
C ILE A 90 8.66 10.71 -3.99
N GLY A 91 9.33 10.26 -5.06
CA GLY A 91 10.44 9.32 -5.04
C GLY A 91 11.56 9.69 -4.07
N PRO A 92 12.08 10.93 -4.07
CA PRO A 92 13.11 11.37 -3.13
C PRO A 92 12.68 11.19 -1.66
N LYS A 93 11.39 11.39 -1.35
CA LYS A 93 10.85 11.24 0.01
C LYS A 93 10.74 9.78 0.45
N LEU A 94 10.71 8.82 -0.49
CA LEU A 94 10.66 7.37 -0.21
C LEU A 94 12.04 6.71 -0.15
N VAL A 95 13.11 7.42 -0.51
CA VAL A 95 14.49 6.89 -0.44
C VAL A 95 14.85 6.33 0.95
N PRO A 96 14.50 6.98 2.08
CA PRO A 96 14.76 6.42 3.41
C PRO A 96 14.07 5.08 3.66
N PHE A 97 12.83 4.93 3.18
CA PHE A 97 12.09 3.67 3.25
C PHE A 97 12.80 2.57 2.44
N ALA A 98 13.15 2.84 1.18
CA ALA A 98 13.84 1.85 0.35
C ALA A 98 15.18 1.43 0.96
N LYS A 99 15.97 2.38 1.47
CA LYS A 99 17.24 2.09 2.15
C LYS A 99 17.06 1.20 3.38
N THR A 100 16.09 1.51 4.23
CA THR A 100 15.85 0.73 5.46
C THR A 100 15.31 -0.67 5.16
N VAL A 101 14.52 -0.84 4.11
CA VAL A 101 14.10 -2.17 3.61
C VAL A 101 15.32 -2.98 3.16
N CYS A 102 16.21 -2.38 2.35
CA CYS A 102 17.45 -3.05 1.91
C CYS A 102 18.31 -3.45 3.11
N VAL A 103 18.52 -2.55 4.07
CA VAL A 103 19.29 -2.83 5.30
C VAL A 103 18.66 -3.99 6.08
N TYR A 104 17.33 -4.04 6.23
CA TYR A 104 16.66 -5.12 6.95
C TYR A 104 16.88 -6.50 6.30
N PHE A 105 16.81 -6.58 4.97
CA PHE A 105 17.04 -7.82 4.23
C PHE A 105 18.51 -8.23 4.26
N VAL A 106 19.44 -7.29 3.99
CA VAL A 106 20.89 -7.55 4.00
C VAL A 106 21.38 -7.96 5.38
N ALA A 107 20.89 -7.32 6.46
CA ALA A 107 21.28 -7.66 7.81
C ALA A 107 20.89 -9.11 8.19
N GLY A 108 19.88 -9.69 7.52
CA GLY A 108 19.62 -11.14 7.61
C GLY A 108 19.28 -11.68 9.01
N LEU A 109 19.08 -10.80 10.01
CA LEU A 109 18.93 -11.23 11.40
C LEU A 109 17.69 -12.11 11.59
N ASN A 110 17.90 -13.27 12.19
CA ASN A 110 16.88 -14.28 12.46
C ASN A 110 16.65 -14.52 13.96
N HIS A 111 17.57 -14.08 14.82
CA HIS A 111 17.44 -14.23 16.26
C HIS A 111 16.54 -13.14 16.86
N PRO A 112 15.80 -13.44 17.94
CA PRO A 112 15.00 -12.44 18.64
C PRO A 112 15.93 -11.48 19.38
N SER A 113 16.11 -10.29 18.83
CA SER A 113 16.95 -9.23 19.41
C SER A 113 16.28 -7.87 19.24
N ILE A 114 16.62 -6.94 20.13
CA ILE A 114 16.18 -5.54 20.02
C ILE A 114 16.62 -4.96 18.67
N LEU A 115 17.82 -5.31 18.21
CA LEU A 115 18.34 -4.89 16.91
C LEU A 115 17.45 -5.38 15.75
N ASN A 116 17.06 -6.66 15.75
CA ASN A 116 16.16 -7.21 14.73
C ASN A 116 14.78 -6.53 14.75
N ALA A 117 14.24 -6.26 15.94
CA ALA A 117 12.99 -5.51 16.09
C ALA A 117 13.12 -4.08 15.54
N SER A 118 14.19 -3.37 15.89
CA SER A 118 14.46 -2.03 15.38
C SER A 118 14.57 -2.02 13.85
N LEU A 119 15.37 -2.92 13.26
CA LEU A 119 15.50 -3.01 11.80
C LEU A 119 14.18 -3.34 11.10
N LYS A 120 13.36 -4.22 11.71
CA LYS A 120 12.05 -4.57 11.17
C LYS A 120 11.08 -3.38 11.18
N CYS A 121 11.15 -2.54 12.21
CA CYS A 121 10.30 -1.37 12.39
C CYS A 121 10.73 -0.15 11.56
N LEU A 122 12.03 0.00 11.26
CA LEU A 122 12.59 1.17 10.57
C LEU A 122 11.86 1.54 9.26
N PRO A 123 11.56 0.60 8.34
CA PRO A 123 10.79 0.91 7.15
C PRO A 123 9.44 1.57 7.45
N ILE A 124 8.72 1.06 8.45
CA ILE A 124 7.40 1.61 8.83
C ILE A 124 7.55 2.99 9.47
N ILE A 125 8.59 3.20 10.28
CA ILE A 125 8.89 4.52 10.85
C ILE A 125 9.18 5.55 9.74
N CYS A 126 9.92 5.16 8.70
CA CYS A 126 10.15 6.01 7.53
C CYS A 126 8.84 6.37 6.82
N LEU A 127 7.91 5.42 6.67
CA LEU A 127 6.58 5.70 6.10
C LEU A 127 5.72 6.59 6.99
N CYS A 128 5.80 6.44 8.32
CA CYS A 128 5.14 7.36 9.25
C CYS A 128 5.64 8.81 9.07
N PHE A 129 6.96 8.99 8.95
CA PHE A 129 7.54 10.31 8.67
C PHE A 129 7.10 10.86 7.32
N PHE A 130 7.06 10.01 6.29
CA PHE A 130 6.56 10.35 4.96
C PHE A 130 5.11 10.88 5.00
N ILE A 131 4.21 10.18 5.69
CA ILE A 131 2.82 10.63 5.87
C ILE A 131 2.78 11.96 6.65
N GLY A 132 3.68 12.15 7.61
CA GLY A 132 3.83 13.40 8.36
C GLY A 132 4.18 14.60 7.48
N MET A 133 5.12 14.42 6.55
CA MET A 133 5.51 15.45 5.59
C MET A 133 4.39 15.84 4.62
N GLN A 134 3.40 14.96 4.40
CA GLN A 134 2.25 15.24 3.55
C GLN A 134 1.20 16.17 4.21
N GLY A 135 1.43 16.54 5.48
CA GLY A 135 0.59 17.44 6.25
C GLY A 135 -0.32 16.68 7.23
N ILE A 136 -0.06 16.86 8.52
CA ILE A 136 -0.93 16.43 9.61
C ILE A 136 -1.44 17.70 10.31
N SER A 137 -2.53 18.27 9.79
CA SER A 137 -3.25 19.30 10.53
C SER A 137 -4.43 18.67 11.28
N LEU A 138 -4.91 19.33 12.34
CA LEU A 138 -6.14 18.95 13.05
C LEU A 138 -7.41 19.27 12.23
N ARG A 139 -7.24 19.86 11.04
CA ARG A 139 -8.34 20.15 10.12
C ARG A 139 -9.01 18.86 9.61
N PRO A 140 -10.34 18.89 9.36
CA PRO A 140 -11.10 17.74 8.86
C PRO A 140 -10.49 17.12 7.60
N GLU A 141 -9.88 17.93 6.75
CA GLU A 141 -9.24 17.56 5.48
C GLU A 141 -8.04 16.59 5.64
N HIS A 142 -7.43 16.50 6.83
CA HIS A 142 -6.32 15.60 7.13
C HIS A 142 -6.74 14.41 8.01
N ARG A 143 -8.05 14.24 8.23
CA ARG A 143 -8.59 13.13 9.02
C ARG A 143 -8.16 11.77 8.46
N TYR A 144 -8.12 11.61 7.14
CA TYR A 144 -7.66 10.38 6.49
C TYR A 144 -6.20 10.05 6.87
N ASN A 145 -5.29 10.99 6.61
CA ASN A 145 -3.84 10.85 6.87
C ASN A 145 -3.57 10.52 8.34
N ARG A 146 -4.30 11.14 9.28
CA ARG A 146 -4.18 10.86 10.72
C ARG A 146 -4.56 9.43 11.09
N HIS A 147 -5.65 8.90 10.53
CA HIS A 147 -6.03 7.52 10.78
C HIS A 147 -5.02 6.55 10.15
N VAL A 148 -4.58 6.80 8.92
CA VAL A 148 -3.56 5.96 8.27
C VAL A 148 -2.27 5.95 9.07
N LEU A 149 -1.79 7.12 9.51
CA LEU A 149 -0.61 7.22 10.37
C LEU A 149 -0.78 6.44 11.67
N LEU A 150 -1.93 6.59 12.35
CA LEU A 150 -2.20 5.88 13.59
C LEU A 150 -2.21 4.36 13.37
N GLY A 151 -2.82 3.89 12.27
CA GLY A 151 -2.77 2.48 11.89
C GLY A 151 -1.34 1.98 11.63
N MET A 152 -0.49 2.80 11.01
CA MET A 152 0.92 2.46 10.80
C MET A 152 1.72 2.38 12.10
N ILE A 153 1.46 3.28 13.06
CA ILE A 153 2.10 3.23 14.38
C ILE A 153 1.75 1.91 15.09
N PHE A 154 0.49 1.51 15.06
CA PHE A 154 0.07 0.21 15.63
C PHE A 154 0.63 -0.99 14.85
N SER A 155 0.77 -0.88 13.53
CA SER A 155 1.43 -1.91 12.73
C SER A 155 2.91 -2.04 13.09
N CYS A 156 3.61 -0.92 13.28
CA CYS A 156 4.99 -0.87 13.73
C CYS A 156 5.16 -1.48 15.14
N LEU A 157 4.22 -1.21 16.05
CA LEU A 157 4.20 -1.85 17.36
C LEU A 157 3.98 -3.37 17.23
N GLY A 158 3.08 -3.79 16.34
CA GLY A 158 2.89 -5.19 15.97
C GLY A 158 4.18 -5.84 15.50
N ASP A 159 4.93 -5.18 14.61
CA ASP A 159 6.22 -5.65 14.10
C ASP A 159 7.26 -5.88 15.20
N ALA A 160 7.39 -4.92 16.12
CA ALA A 160 8.29 -5.03 17.26
C ALA A 160 7.95 -6.25 18.12
N LEU A 161 6.67 -6.38 18.53
CA LEU A 161 6.19 -7.49 19.35
C LEU A 161 6.35 -8.84 18.64
N MET A 162 6.20 -8.84 17.32
CA MET A 162 6.26 -10.04 16.49
C MET A 162 7.66 -10.69 16.45
N VAL A 163 8.74 -10.00 16.84
CA VAL A 163 10.10 -10.57 16.88
C VAL A 163 10.27 -11.61 17.99
N TRP A 164 9.59 -11.45 19.13
CA TRP A 164 9.72 -12.36 20.29
C TRP A 164 8.65 -13.47 20.31
N LYS A 165 8.36 -14.06 19.15
CA LYS A 165 7.52 -15.27 19.06
C LYS A 165 8.19 -16.45 19.78
N PRO A 166 7.42 -17.34 20.44
CA PRO A 166 5.96 -17.39 20.50
C PRO A 166 5.33 -16.49 21.58
N ARG A 167 6.10 -15.99 22.57
CA ARG A 167 5.60 -15.32 23.78
C ARG A 167 4.72 -14.09 23.49
N LEU A 168 5.14 -13.25 22.54
CA LEU A 168 4.44 -12.00 22.21
C LEU A 168 3.57 -12.08 20.95
N PHE A 169 3.34 -13.28 20.39
CA PHE A 169 2.55 -13.43 19.16
C PHE A 169 1.15 -12.83 19.30
N ILE A 170 0.43 -13.16 20.38
CA ILE A 170 -0.93 -12.68 20.61
C ILE A 170 -0.95 -11.16 20.76
N HIS A 171 0.01 -10.60 21.51
CA HIS A 171 0.17 -9.15 21.67
C HIS A 171 0.41 -8.46 20.32
N SER A 172 1.25 -9.05 19.45
CA SER A 172 1.46 -8.53 18.09
C SER A 172 0.18 -8.56 17.27
N MET A 173 -0.59 -9.65 17.35
CA MET A 173 -1.85 -9.80 16.63
C MET A 173 -2.93 -8.82 17.12
N ILE A 174 -2.96 -8.50 18.42
CA ILE A 174 -3.83 -7.45 18.97
C ILE A 174 -3.41 -6.07 18.41
N ALA A 175 -2.12 -5.75 18.41
CA ALA A 175 -1.62 -4.48 17.86
C ALA A 175 -1.97 -4.33 16.36
N PHE A 176 -1.75 -5.38 15.56
CA PHE A 176 -2.18 -5.40 14.16
C PHE A 176 -3.71 -5.31 14.02
N GLY A 177 -4.48 -5.98 14.89
CA GLY A 177 -5.94 -5.91 14.88
C GLY A 177 -6.45 -4.49 15.14
N ILE A 178 -5.82 -3.76 16.06
CA ILE A 178 -6.11 -2.34 16.30
C ILE A 178 -5.79 -1.51 15.04
N ALA A 179 -4.67 -1.77 14.37
CA ALA A 179 -4.33 -1.13 13.11
C ALA A 179 -5.42 -1.36 12.04
N GLN A 180 -5.92 -2.59 11.88
CA GLN A 180 -7.00 -2.89 10.93
C GLN A 180 -8.28 -2.11 11.22
N ILE A 181 -8.68 -2.00 12.50
CA ILE A 181 -9.85 -1.20 12.90
C ILE A 181 -9.66 0.27 12.51
N ILE A 182 -8.45 0.82 12.71
CA ILE A 182 -8.14 2.19 12.36
C ILE A 182 -8.14 2.39 10.83
N TYR A 183 -7.60 1.44 10.06
CA TYR A 183 -7.64 1.50 8.60
C TYR A 183 -9.07 1.38 8.06
N VAL A 184 -9.92 0.54 8.64
CA VAL A 184 -11.37 0.50 8.33
C VAL A 184 -12.00 1.88 8.55
N LYS A 185 -11.67 2.56 9.65
CA LYS A 185 -12.14 3.94 9.91
C LYS A 185 -11.60 4.93 8.88
N ALA A 186 -10.35 4.80 8.45
CA ALA A 186 -9.75 5.64 7.41
C ALA A 186 -10.43 5.45 6.05
N PHE A 187 -10.68 4.21 5.65
CA PHE A 187 -11.30 3.87 4.37
C PHE A 187 -12.79 4.21 4.33
N GLY A 188 -13.43 4.31 5.50
CA GLY A 188 -14.82 4.72 5.66
C GLY A 188 -15.80 3.57 5.48
N LEU A 189 -16.97 3.66 6.12
CA LEU A 189 -17.98 2.60 6.16
C LEU A 189 -19.04 2.69 5.05
N ARG A 190 -19.06 3.79 4.29
CA ARG A 190 -19.98 4.00 3.17
C ARG A 190 -19.23 4.13 1.84
N PRO A 191 -19.79 3.61 0.74
CA PRO A 191 -21.01 2.80 0.67
C PRO A 191 -20.75 1.35 1.10
N PHE A 192 -21.83 0.60 1.34
CA PHE A 192 -21.77 -0.80 1.78
C PHE A 192 -21.98 -1.74 0.59
N CYS A 193 -20.90 -2.24 -0.01
CA CYS A 193 -20.99 -3.16 -1.14
C CYS A 193 -21.02 -4.60 -0.65
N VAL A 194 -22.22 -5.18 -0.52
CA VAL A 194 -22.43 -6.54 0.00
C VAL A 194 -21.71 -7.59 -0.85
N LYS A 195 -21.67 -7.42 -2.19
CA LYS A 195 -21.01 -8.37 -3.10
C LYS A 195 -19.51 -8.51 -2.78
N THR A 196 -18.81 -7.39 -2.62
CA THR A 196 -17.39 -7.39 -2.27
C THR A 196 -17.17 -7.91 -0.86
N GLY A 197 -18.09 -7.61 0.06
CA GLY A 197 -18.07 -8.16 1.42
C GLY A 197 -18.18 -9.68 1.42
N LEU A 198 -19.08 -10.23 0.60
CA LEU A 198 -19.25 -11.68 0.43
C LEU A 198 -17.97 -12.33 -0.07
N VAL A 199 -17.31 -11.77 -1.10
CA VAL A 199 -16.04 -12.29 -1.61
C VAL A 199 -14.96 -12.29 -0.53
N CYS A 200 -14.84 -11.18 0.21
CA CYS A 200 -13.91 -11.10 1.34
C CYS A 200 -14.25 -12.09 2.46
N SER A 201 -15.52 -12.29 2.77
CA SER A 201 -15.97 -13.27 3.78
C SER A 201 -15.67 -14.70 3.34
N VAL A 202 -15.92 -15.07 2.09
CA VAL A 202 -15.59 -16.40 1.55
C VAL A 202 -14.09 -16.67 1.64
N TYR A 203 -13.26 -15.69 1.25
CA TYR A 203 -11.81 -15.81 1.40
C TYR A 203 -11.39 -15.98 2.87
N ALA A 204 -11.96 -15.19 3.79
CA ALA A 204 -11.68 -15.31 5.23
C ALA A 204 -12.05 -16.70 5.76
N SER A 205 -13.23 -17.21 5.38
CA SER A 205 -13.72 -18.53 5.77
C SER A 205 -12.84 -19.65 5.24
N LEU A 206 -12.37 -19.55 3.99
CA LEU A 206 -11.45 -20.53 3.40
C LEU A 206 -10.11 -20.56 4.14
N CYS A 207 -9.52 -19.39 4.42
CA CYS A 207 -8.28 -19.30 5.18
C CYS A 207 -8.47 -19.84 6.61
N PHE A 208 -9.56 -19.48 7.28
CA PHE A 208 -9.85 -19.97 8.62
C PHE A 208 -10.05 -21.49 8.65
N TRP A 209 -10.77 -22.05 7.69
CA TRP A 209 -10.95 -23.50 7.53
C TRP A 209 -9.62 -24.22 7.35
N MET A 210 -8.72 -23.66 6.54
CA MET A 210 -7.36 -24.18 6.35
C MET A 210 -6.53 -24.19 7.65
N PHE A 211 -6.65 -23.16 8.49
CA PHE A 211 -5.92 -23.06 9.77
C PHE A 211 -6.57 -23.83 10.92
N TYR A 212 -7.87 -24.10 10.83
CA TYR A 212 -8.70 -24.69 11.89
C TYR A 212 -8.10 -25.93 12.59
N PRO A 213 -7.52 -26.92 11.90
CA PRO A 213 -7.01 -28.14 12.54
C PRO A 213 -5.92 -27.89 13.60
N GLN A 214 -5.25 -26.74 13.51
CA GLN A 214 -4.06 -26.40 14.32
C GLN A 214 -4.38 -25.30 15.34
N LEU A 215 -5.55 -24.67 15.23
CA LEU A 215 -6.04 -23.65 16.16
C LEU A 215 -6.66 -24.34 17.39
N LYS A 216 -6.10 -24.10 18.58
CA LYS A 216 -6.59 -24.66 19.85
C LYS A 216 -6.81 -23.57 20.90
N GLY A 217 -7.83 -23.75 21.74
CA GLY A 217 -8.13 -22.88 22.88
C GLY A 217 -8.29 -21.40 22.50
N PHE A 218 -7.66 -20.51 23.27
CA PHE A 218 -7.74 -19.07 23.08
C PHE A 218 -7.26 -18.59 21.70
N MET A 219 -6.32 -19.32 21.08
CA MET A 219 -5.78 -18.97 19.75
C MET A 219 -6.83 -19.03 18.65
N LEU A 220 -7.82 -19.91 18.78
CA LEU A 220 -8.91 -20.06 17.82
C LEU A 220 -9.76 -18.80 17.75
N VAL A 221 -10.18 -18.29 18.91
CA VAL A 221 -10.99 -17.07 19.02
C VAL A 221 -10.21 -15.86 18.50
N CYS A 222 -8.95 -15.77 18.91
CA CYS A 222 -8.00 -14.77 18.44
C CYS A 222 -7.86 -14.73 16.90
N ALA A 223 -7.62 -15.89 16.28
CA ALA A 223 -7.48 -16.00 14.83
C ALA A 223 -8.78 -15.67 14.09
N ALA A 224 -9.94 -16.08 14.63
CA ALA A 224 -11.25 -15.79 14.04
C ALA A 224 -11.53 -14.27 14.03
N ILE A 225 -11.35 -13.60 15.18
CA ILE A 225 -11.53 -12.15 15.29
C ILE A 225 -10.57 -11.43 14.34
N TYR A 226 -9.29 -11.83 14.34
CA TYR A 226 -8.30 -11.21 13.48
C TYR A 226 -8.63 -11.36 11.99
N SER A 227 -9.06 -12.55 11.56
CA SER A 227 -9.46 -12.83 10.17
C SER A 227 -10.62 -11.94 9.71
N ILE A 228 -11.57 -11.65 10.60
CA ILE A 228 -12.68 -10.72 10.32
C ILE A 228 -12.14 -9.29 10.17
N LEU A 229 -11.23 -8.86 11.04
CA LEU A 229 -10.70 -7.49 11.02
C LEU A 229 -9.88 -7.21 9.74
N ILE A 230 -8.95 -8.09 9.38
CA ILE A 230 -8.12 -7.92 8.17
C ILE A 230 -8.99 -7.93 6.91
N MET A 231 -9.99 -8.81 6.83
CA MET A 231 -10.88 -8.88 5.68
C MET A 231 -11.89 -7.74 5.64
N ALA A 232 -12.31 -7.20 6.79
CA ALA A 232 -13.08 -5.97 6.84
C ALA A 232 -12.27 -4.80 6.27
N MET A 233 -10.99 -4.66 6.65
CA MET A 233 -10.10 -3.65 6.07
C MET A 233 -10.00 -3.81 4.54
N CYS A 234 -9.70 -5.03 4.07
CA CYS A 234 -9.60 -5.33 2.64
C CYS A 234 -10.90 -5.00 1.90
N TRP A 235 -12.04 -5.42 2.43
CA TRP A 235 -13.36 -5.12 1.87
C TRP A 235 -13.61 -3.62 1.74
N ARG A 236 -13.29 -2.82 2.78
CA ARG A 236 -13.49 -1.37 2.74
C ARG A 236 -12.61 -0.70 1.69
N ALA A 237 -11.35 -1.11 1.55
CA ALA A 237 -10.44 -0.59 0.55
C ALA A 237 -10.89 -0.90 -0.88
N VAL A 238 -11.30 -2.15 -1.15
CA VAL A 238 -11.78 -2.58 -2.48
C VAL A 238 -13.11 -1.90 -2.83
N THR A 239 -14.04 -1.82 -1.87
CA THR A 239 -15.34 -1.14 -2.08
C THR A 239 -15.16 0.33 -2.41
N ARG A 240 -14.23 0.99 -1.74
CA ARG A 240 -13.91 2.40 -2.01
C ARG A 240 -13.40 2.61 -3.44
N LEU A 241 -12.56 1.70 -3.94
CA LEU A 241 -12.09 1.77 -5.32
C LEU A 241 -13.19 1.49 -6.35
N GLN A 242 -14.06 0.50 -6.10
CA GLN A 242 -15.14 0.15 -7.04
C GLN A 242 -16.17 1.27 -7.22
N VAL A 243 -16.40 2.04 -6.17
CA VAL A 243 -17.38 3.14 -6.17
C VAL A 243 -16.75 4.40 -6.75
N ASP A 244 -15.43 4.50 -6.67
CA ASP A 244 -14.70 5.57 -7.32
C ASP A 244 -14.75 5.39 -8.84
N LYS A 245 -15.71 6.09 -9.46
CA LYS A 245 -15.88 6.13 -10.93
C LYS A 245 -14.60 6.54 -11.65
N LEU A 246 -13.72 7.20 -10.93
CA LEU A 246 -12.50 7.81 -11.38
C LEU A 246 -11.27 7.01 -10.96
N TRP A 247 -11.30 5.82 -10.34
CA TRP A 247 -10.05 5.04 -10.12
C TRP A 247 -8.85 5.87 -9.60
N LYS A 248 -9.08 6.80 -8.67
CA LYS A 248 -8.06 7.77 -8.26
C LYS A 248 -6.84 7.01 -7.77
N TRP A 249 -5.63 7.47 -8.15
CA TRP A 249 -4.35 6.86 -7.77
C TRP A 249 -4.29 6.48 -6.29
N ASN A 250 -4.75 7.37 -5.40
CA ASN A 250 -4.78 7.14 -3.97
C ASN A 250 -5.65 5.95 -3.55
N ASN A 251 -6.80 5.78 -4.19
CA ASN A 251 -7.72 4.67 -3.92
C ASN A 251 -7.17 3.35 -4.48
N MET A 252 -6.46 3.38 -5.61
CA MET A 252 -5.74 2.21 -6.13
C MET A 252 -4.62 1.78 -5.18
N CYS A 253 -3.81 2.72 -4.70
CA CYS A 253 -2.75 2.48 -3.73
C CYS A 253 -3.29 1.88 -2.42
N ALA A 254 -4.40 2.42 -1.88
CA ALA A 254 -5.06 1.87 -0.69
C ALA A 254 -5.57 0.45 -0.93
N CYS A 255 -6.21 0.19 -2.07
CA CYS A 255 -6.74 -1.12 -2.44
C CYS A 255 -5.63 -2.16 -2.61
N GLY A 256 -4.62 -1.85 -3.42
CA GLY A 256 -3.45 -2.72 -3.63
C GLY A 256 -2.72 -2.98 -2.32
N GLY A 257 -2.51 -1.95 -1.50
CA GLY A 257 -1.90 -2.09 -0.18
C GLY A 257 -2.70 -3.00 0.75
N ALA A 258 -4.03 -2.85 0.79
CA ALA A 258 -4.91 -3.66 1.62
C ALA A 258 -4.93 -5.14 1.22
N ILE A 259 -4.93 -5.44 -0.09
CA ILE A 259 -4.87 -6.80 -0.62
C ILE A 259 -3.52 -7.44 -0.26
N LEU A 260 -2.41 -6.72 -0.48
CA LEU A 260 -1.07 -7.20 -0.12
C LEU A 260 -0.92 -7.46 1.38
N PHE A 261 -1.56 -6.65 2.23
CA PHE A 261 -1.57 -6.86 3.68
C PHE A 261 -2.27 -8.19 3.99
N ALA A 262 -3.47 -8.41 3.44
CA ALA A 262 -4.21 -9.66 3.64
C ALA A 262 -3.42 -10.89 3.16
N ILE A 263 -2.70 -10.77 2.02
CA ILE A 263 -1.82 -11.83 1.52
C ILE A 263 -0.67 -12.08 2.50
N SER A 264 0.03 -11.04 2.94
CA SER A 264 1.12 -11.13 3.92
C SER A 264 0.69 -11.86 5.20
N ASP A 265 -0.48 -11.52 5.73
CA ASP A 265 -1.00 -12.13 6.95
C ASP A 265 -1.45 -13.57 6.74
N THR A 266 -2.00 -13.88 5.56
CA THR A 266 -2.31 -15.26 5.16
C THR A 266 -1.03 -16.10 5.12
N LEU A 267 0.07 -15.55 4.60
CA LEU A 267 1.39 -16.20 4.60
C LEU A 267 1.94 -16.40 6.01
N ILE A 268 1.76 -15.43 6.92
CA ILE A 268 2.11 -15.59 8.34
C ILE A 268 1.30 -16.73 8.98
N GLY A 269 -0.01 -16.79 8.71
CA GLY A 269 -0.88 -17.86 9.19
C GLY A 269 -0.46 -19.22 8.66
N PHE A 270 -0.16 -19.31 7.36
CA PHE A 270 0.30 -20.54 6.72
C PHE A 270 1.63 -21.03 7.28
N ASP A 271 2.64 -20.16 7.40
CA ASP A 271 3.95 -20.48 8.01
C ASP A 271 3.80 -20.96 9.47
N LYS A 272 2.82 -20.40 10.20
CA LYS A 272 2.62 -20.69 11.61
C LYS A 272 1.81 -21.95 11.89
N PHE A 273 0.77 -22.21 11.10
CA PHE A 273 -0.22 -23.24 11.38
C PHE A 273 -0.16 -24.41 10.40
N CYS A 274 0.20 -24.20 9.14
CA CYS A 274 0.14 -25.26 8.13
C CYS A 274 1.52 -25.90 7.92
N ALA A 275 2.46 -25.14 7.38
CA ALA A 275 3.78 -25.64 7.02
C ALA A 275 4.80 -24.49 6.98
N PRO A 276 6.05 -24.72 7.40
CA PRO A 276 7.08 -23.69 7.35
C PRO A 276 7.36 -23.27 5.90
N ILE A 277 7.37 -21.96 5.65
CA ILE A 277 7.62 -21.40 4.33
C ILE A 277 9.13 -21.26 4.11
N ILE A 278 9.61 -21.79 2.98
CA ILE A 278 10.99 -21.57 2.53
C ILE A 278 11.14 -20.10 2.14
N TYR A 279 12.18 -19.42 2.64
CA TYR A 279 12.35 -17.96 2.51
C TYR A 279 11.22 -17.12 3.11
N ARG A 280 10.59 -17.58 4.21
CA ARG A 280 9.49 -16.85 4.91
C ARG A 280 9.77 -15.35 5.10
N LYS A 281 11.00 -14.99 5.48
CA LYS A 281 11.40 -13.58 5.70
C LYS A 281 11.29 -12.78 4.41
N GLY A 282 11.75 -13.32 3.29
CA GLY A 282 11.65 -12.70 1.97
C GLY A 282 10.21 -12.46 1.55
N VAL A 283 9.43 -13.54 1.46
CA VAL A 283 8.08 -13.48 0.89
C VAL A 283 7.14 -12.64 1.76
N ILE A 284 7.05 -12.95 3.06
CA ILE A 284 6.14 -12.25 3.98
C ILE A 284 6.51 -10.77 4.08
N MET A 285 7.77 -10.46 4.35
CA MET A 285 8.17 -9.07 4.59
C MET A 285 8.11 -8.22 3.31
N THR A 286 8.36 -8.82 2.15
CA THR A 286 8.19 -8.10 0.87
C THR A 286 6.73 -7.74 0.65
N THR A 287 5.81 -8.72 0.77
CA THR A 287 4.38 -8.44 0.64
C THR A 287 3.90 -7.42 1.66
N TYR A 288 4.41 -7.48 2.89
CA TYR A 288 4.07 -6.56 3.96
C TYR A 288 4.57 -5.13 3.73
N TYR A 289 5.84 -4.95 3.36
CA TYR A 289 6.38 -3.61 3.13
C TYR A 289 5.78 -2.95 1.90
N LEU A 290 5.46 -3.72 0.86
CA LEU A 290 4.69 -3.22 -0.28
C LEU A 290 3.26 -2.87 0.11
N ALA A 291 2.63 -3.65 1.00
CA ALA A 291 1.31 -3.34 1.54
C ALA A 291 1.28 -1.98 2.26
N GLN A 292 2.23 -1.79 3.18
CA GLN A 292 2.36 -0.55 3.95
C GLN A 292 2.73 0.63 3.04
N LEU A 293 3.61 0.43 2.05
CA LEU A 293 3.92 1.47 1.06
C LEU A 293 2.67 1.90 0.30
N GLY A 294 1.86 0.96 -0.21
CA GLY A 294 0.61 1.27 -0.90
C GLY A 294 -0.36 2.05 -0.01
N ILE A 295 -0.51 1.64 1.25
CA ILE A 295 -1.33 2.36 2.23
C ILE A 295 -0.77 3.76 2.51
N ALA A 296 0.55 3.94 2.63
CA ALA A 296 1.17 5.27 2.80
C ALA A 296 0.93 6.16 1.59
N MET A 297 1.15 5.64 0.39
CA MET A 297 0.97 6.36 -0.88
C MET A 297 -0.47 6.82 -1.08
N SER A 298 -1.45 6.13 -0.49
CA SER A 298 -2.85 6.56 -0.52
C SER A 298 -3.10 7.90 0.19
N THR A 299 -2.18 8.36 1.03
CA THR A 299 -2.28 9.63 1.78
C THR A 299 -1.77 10.85 1.00
N CYS A 300 -1.08 10.62 -0.12
CA CYS A 300 -0.51 11.67 -0.95
C CYS A 300 -1.61 12.51 -1.59
N LYS A 301 -1.84 13.72 -1.09
CA LYS A 301 -2.65 14.70 -1.82
C LYS A 301 -1.82 15.18 -3.01
N HIS A 302 -2.35 14.97 -4.21
CA HIS A 302 -1.86 15.69 -5.38
C HIS A 302 -2.25 17.15 -5.21
N ASN A 303 -1.38 17.96 -4.63
CA ASN A 303 -1.43 19.38 -4.92
C ASN A 303 -0.91 19.51 -6.34
N ILE A 304 -1.84 19.56 -7.31
CA ILE A 304 -1.53 19.89 -8.70
C ILE A 304 -0.68 21.18 -8.73
N ASN A 305 -0.96 22.12 -7.84
CA ASN A 305 -0.18 23.35 -7.64
C ASN A 305 1.29 23.07 -7.31
N ASP A 306 1.63 22.09 -6.47
CA ASP A 306 3.03 21.77 -6.13
C ASP A 306 3.76 21.08 -7.31
N VAL A 307 3.06 20.27 -8.10
CA VAL A 307 3.63 19.62 -9.29
C VAL A 307 3.87 20.66 -10.39
N VAL A 308 2.91 21.57 -10.60
CA VAL A 308 2.99 22.66 -11.57
C VAL A 308 4.05 23.69 -11.18
N LEU A 309 4.13 24.07 -9.89
CA LEU A 309 5.15 24.99 -9.35
C LEU A 309 6.57 24.42 -9.47
N ASN A 310 6.75 23.11 -9.29
CA ASN A 310 8.07 22.47 -9.35
C ASN A 310 8.52 22.11 -10.78
N LEU A 311 7.60 21.80 -11.70
CA LEU A 311 7.93 21.43 -13.09
C LEU A 311 8.12 22.66 -13.99
N HIS A 312 7.43 23.75 -13.71
CA HIS A 312 7.43 24.95 -14.54
C HIS A 312 7.64 26.24 -13.71
N PRO A 313 8.81 26.43 -13.07
CA PRO A 313 9.10 27.65 -12.32
C PRO A 313 9.01 28.91 -13.20
N GLU A 314 9.36 28.80 -14.49
CA GLU A 314 9.33 29.89 -15.47
C GLU A 314 7.92 30.25 -15.95
N THR A 315 6.98 29.29 -16.02
CA THR A 315 5.59 29.56 -16.45
C THR A 315 4.83 30.35 -15.39
N CYS A 316 5.13 30.11 -14.10
CA CYS A 316 4.59 30.92 -13.00
C CYS A 316 5.22 32.33 -12.96
N LYS A 317 6.48 32.48 -13.35
CA LYS A 317 7.20 33.77 -13.37
C LYS A 317 6.65 34.72 -14.44
N ASN A 318 6.18 34.19 -15.57
CA ASN A 318 5.63 34.98 -16.67
C ASN A 318 4.09 35.12 -16.65
N GLY A 319 3.38 34.25 -15.92
CA GLY A 319 1.92 34.33 -15.71
C GLY A 319 1.49 35.26 -14.59
N CYS A 320 2.19 35.28 -13.44
CA CYS A 320 1.82 36.14 -12.31
C CYS A 320 2.18 37.63 -12.47
N LEU A 321 2.90 38.01 -13.52
CA LEU A 321 3.32 39.40 -13.78
C LEU A 321 2.44 40.15 -14.78
N LYS A 322 1.42 39.52 -15.37
CA LYS A 322 0.57 40.16 -16.39
C LYS A 322 -0.84 40.55 -15.98
N GLU A 323 -1.35 40.12 -14.82
CA GLU A 323 -2.77 40.36 -14.48
C GLU A 323 -3.04 41.08 -13.16
N TYR A 324 -2.10 41.89 -12.67
CA TYR A 324 -2.43 42.97 -11.72
C TYR A 324 -1.68 44.29 -12.03
N LYS A 325 -1.48 44.57 -13.32
CA LYS A 325 -1.08 45.89 -13.82
C LYS A 325 -1.71 46.12 -15.19
N LYS A 326 -2.95 46.64 -15.19
CA LYS A 326 -3.77 47.26 -16.26
C LYS A 326 -5.23 46.87 -16.01
N ASP A 327 -6.23 47.73 -15.95
CA ASP A 327 -6.41 49.19 -15.91
C ASP A 327 -7.76 49.41 -15.22
#